data_AF-A0A2N2L6U9-F1
#
_entry.id   AF-A0A2N2L6U9-F1
#
_cell.length_a   1.000
_cell.length_b   1.000
_cell.length_c   1.000
_cell.angle_alpha   90.00
_cell.angle_beta   90.00
_cell.angle_gamma   90.00
#
_symmetry.space_group_name_H-M   'P 1'
#
loop_
_entity.id
_entity.type
_entity.pdbx_description
1 polymer ?
#
loop_
_entity_poly.entity_id
_entity_poly.type
_entity_poly.pdbx_seq_one_letter_code
_entity_poly.pdbx_strand_id
1 'polypeptide(L)'
;MSYNNHDKSVLPGKTAIRFINHYDYHNHRSREKNTMGRVAYIKWEPFNSVHVEILDEQHRKLFDIVNDLIDEIEMGSDRLLPVINELVGFLAIHFRHEEIVMTESGYPDILKHIEEHQRFTDKAEEFFKEYKHGDFDLEYKWITYLKAWVYDHTTKMDREYGEYLLSYAEKLHQS
;
A
#
# COMPACT_ATOMS: atom_id res chain seq x y z
N MET A 1 -20.61 47.42 14.16
CA MET A 1 -19.64 47.42 13.05
C MET A 1 -18.39 46.73 13.57
N SER A 2 -17.81 45.67 13.01
CA SER A 2 -18.06 44.83 11.85
C SER A 2 -17.32 43.50 12.09
N TYR A 3 -17.72 42.47 11.34
CA TYR A 3 -17.30 41.07 11.34
C TYR A 3 -15.90 40.81 10.70
N ASN A 4 -15.43 39.55 10.89
CA ASN A 4 -14.66 38.69 9.96
C ASN A 4 -13.13 38.86 9.85
N ASN A 5 -12.30 37.83 9.59
CA ASN A 5 -12.39 36.35 9.54
C ASN A 5 -10.99 35.77 9.20
N HIS A 6 -10.85 34.44 9.34
CA HIS A 6 -9.85 33.51 8.75
C HIS A 6 -8.50 33.36 9.48
N ASP A 7 -8.27 32.26 10.21
CA ASP A 7 -8.10 30.86 9.76
C ASP A 7 -6.93 30.67 8.78
N LYS A 8 -5.90 29.95 9.26
CA LYS A 8 -4.81 29.38 8.47
C LYS A 8 -4.51 27.98 9.00
N SER A 9 -5.42 27.06 8.70
CA SER A 9 -5.10 25.66 8.47
C SER A 9 -4.10 25.54 7.30
N VAL A 10 -2.86 25.14 7.60
CA VAL A 10 -1.92 24.61 6.61
C VAL A 10 -1.16 23.47 7.29
N LEU A 11 -1.64 22.24 7.08
CA LEU A 11 -0.86 21.04 7.33
C LEU A 11 0.15 20.89 6.18
N PRO A 12 1.46 20.72 6.45
CA PRO A 12 2.43 20.53 5.38
C PRO A 12 2.39 19.08 4.88
N GLY A 13 1.65 18.86 3.78
CA GLY A 13 1.86 17.70 2.92
C GLY A 13 3.22 17.82 2.22
N LYS A 14 4.18 16.98 2.62
CA LYS A 14 5.44 16.79 1.91
C LYS A 14 5.87 15.33 1.99
N THR A 15 5.39 14.51 1.06
CA THR A 15 6.06 13.26 0.68
C THR A 15 6.04 13.15 -0.83
N ALA A 16 6.82 14.01 -1.50
CA ALA A 16 7.19 13.80 -2.90
C ALA A 16 8.49 13.01 -2.88
N ILE A 17 8.41 11.68 -3.03
CA ILE A 17 9.58 10.84 -3.06
C ILE A 17 10.30 11.04 -4.41
N ARG A 18 11.57 11.44 -4.36
CA ARG A 18 12.43 11.64 -5.53
C ARG A 18 13.49 10.54 -5.50
N PHE A 19 13.25 9.43 -6.19
CA PHE A 19 14.21 8.33 -6.28
C PHE A 19 15.24 8.54 -7.40
N ILE A 20 16.49 8.21 -7.09
CA ILE A 20 17.68 8.36 -7.94
C ILE A 20 17.79 7.13 -8.86
N ASN A 21 17.80 7.36 -10.17
CA ASN A 21 18.04 6.35 -11.20
C ASN A 21 19.55 6.14 -11.44
N HIS A 22 20.16 5.14 -10.81
CA HIS A 22 21.31 4.44 -11.41
C HIS A 22 21.61 3.14 -10.64
N TYR A 23 21.28 1.99 -11.23
CA TYR A 23 21.84 0.70 -10.80
C TYR A 23 22.33 -0.05 -12.03
N ASP A 24 23.64 -0.32 -12.04
CA ASP A 24 24.33 -1.11 -13.05
C ASP A 24 23.94 -2.59 -12.93
N TYR A 25 23.64 -3.18 -14.08
CA TYR A 25 23.08 -4.51 -14.22
C TYR A 25 24.15 -5.51 -14.67
N HIS A 26 24.69 -6.34 -13.75
CA HIS A 26 25.44 -7.54 -14.11
C HIS A 26 25.36 -8.62 -13.00
N ASN A 27 24.82 -9.80 -13.36
CA ASN A 27 25.44 -11.14 -13.23
C ASN A 27 24.36 -12.24 -13.02
N HIS A 28 24.12 -13.07 -14.04
CA HIS A 28 23.22 -14.21 -13.96
C HIS A 28 23.94 -15.42 -13.33
N ARG A 29 23.50 -15.82 -12.12
CA ARG A 29 23.84 -17.12 -11.53
C ARG A 29 22.58 -17.97 -11.44
N SER A 30 22.59 -19.12 -12.11
CA SER A 30 21.51 -20.11 -12.10
C SER A 30 21.17 -20.53 -10.66
N ARG A 31 19.96 -20.23 -10.21
CA ARG A 31 19.48 -20.48 -8.84
C ARG A 31 19.02 -21.94 -8.69
N GLU A 32 19.65 -22.68 -7.78
CA GLU A 32 19.15 -23.96 -7.30
C GLU A 32 17.81 -23.76 -6.57
N LYS A 33 16.84 -24.65 -6.83
CA LYS A 33 15.48 -24.58 -6.30
C LYS A 33 15.49 -24.70 -4.77
N ASN A 34 15.45 -23.57 -4.08
CA ASN A 34 15.35 -23.52 -2.63
C ASN A 34 13.97 -24.04 -2.18
N THR A 35 13.95 -24.95 -1.20
CA THR A 35 12.79 -25.68 -0.70
C THR A 35 11.99 -24.88 0.36
N MET A 36 11.90 -23.55 0.22
CA MET A 36 10.92 -22.77 0.98
C MET A 36 9.57 -22.89 0.29
N GLY A 37 8.52 -23.21 1.05
CA GLY A 37 7.18 -23.41 0.51
C GLY A 37 6.69 -22.17 -0.25
N ARG A 38 5.94 -22.38 -1.32
CA ARG A 38 5.37 -21.29 -2.14
C ARG A 38 4.67 -20.25 -1.28
N VAL A 39 4.91 -18.98 -1.56
CA VAL A 39 4.17 -17.90 -0.93
C VAL A 39 2.76 -17.92 -1.51
N ALA A 40 1.76 -18.24 -0.70
CA ALA A 40 0.39 -18.27 -1.19
C ALA A 40 -0.05 -16.89 -1.69
N TYR A 41 -0.80 -16.84 -2.78
CA TYR A 41 -1.39 -15.59 -3.28
C TYR A 41 -2.43 -15.02 -2.32
N ILE A 42 -2.71 -13.73 -2.51
CA ILE A 42 -3.87 -13.06 -1.92
C ILE A 42 -4.92 -12.83 -3.00
N LYS A 43 -6.19 -12.91 -2.62
CA LYS A 43 -7.32 -12.70 -3.53
C LYS A 43 -8.30 -11.73 -2.88
N TRP A 44 -8.64 -10.68 -3.61
CA TRP A 44 -9.67 -9.75 -3.20
C TRP A 44 -11.04 -10.44 -3.38
N GLU A 45 -11.90 -10.30 -2.39
CA GLU A 45 -13.25 -10.84 -2.38
C GLU A 45 -14.25 -9.72 -2.04
N PRO A 46 -15.54 -9.85 -2.42
CA PRO A 46 -16.54 -8.80 -2.19
C PRO A 46 -16.67 -8.34 -0.73
N PHE A 47 -16.36 -9.20 0.24
CA PHE A 47 -16.40 -8.85 1.66
C PHE A 47 -15.27 -7.88 2.08
N ASN A 48 -14.26 -7.68 1.24
CA ASN A 48 -13.17 -6.73 1.44
C ASN A 48 -13.53 -5.31 1.00
N SER A 49 -14.73 -5.10 0.44
CA SER A 49 -15.17 -3.79 -0.04
C SER A 49 -15.18 -2.76 1.09
N VAL A 50 -14.75 -1.54 0.75
CA VAL A 50 -14.87 -0.34 1.60
C VAL A 50 -16.01 0.56 1.16
N HIS A 51 -16.87 0.05 0.27
CA HIS A 51 -18.05 0.74 -0.26
C HIS A 51 -17.75 2.02 -1.05
N VAL A 52 -16.54 2.10 -1.60
CA VAL A 52 -16.08 3.16 -2.51
C VAL A 52 -15.46 2.48 -3.73
N GLU A 53 -16.16 2.51 -4.86
CA GLU A 53 -15.83 1.72 -6.06
C GLU A 53 -14.38 1.90 -6.52
N ILE A 54 -13.90 3.15 -6.55
CA ILE A 54 -12.52 3.47 -6.96
C ILE A 54 -11.46 2.94 -5.97
N LEU A 55 -11.78 2.81 -4.67
CA LEU A 55 -10.88 2.22 -3.69
C LEU A 55 -10.90 0.69 -3.78
N ASP A 56 -12.06 0.08 -4.01
CA ASP A 56 -12.17 -1.36 -4.24
C ASP A 56 -11.38 -1.80 -5.50
N GLU A 57 -11.42 -1.00 -6.57
CA GLU A 57 -10.58 -1.19 -7.76
C GLU A 57 -9.10 -1.09 -7.42
N GLN A 58 -8.73 -0.16 -6.55
CA GLN A 58 -7.35 -0.01 -6.12
C GLN A 58 -6.87 -1.19 -5.28
N HIS A 59 -7.69 -1.69 -4.35
CA HIS A 59 -7.37 -2.90 -3.57
C HIS A 59 -7.21 -4.12 -4.47
N ARG A 60 -8.06 -4.32 -5.48
CA ARG A 60 -7.90 -5.39 -6.47
C ARG A 60 -6.54 -5.29 -7.18
N LYS A 61 -6.21 -4.11 -7.70
CA LYS A 61 -4.92 -3.88 -8.36
C LYS A 61 -3.73 -4.08 -7.39
N LEU A 62 -3.86 -3.67 -6.13
CA LEU A 62 -2.82 -3.87 -5.13
C LEU A 62 -2.54 -5.36 -4.90
N PHE A 63 -3.59 -6.18 -4.85
CA PHE A 63 -3.47 -7.63 -4.70
C PHE A 63 -2.80 -8.26 -5.92
N ASP A 64 -3.14 -7.80 -7.12
CA ASP A 64 -2.52 -8.26 -8.37
C ASP A 64 -1.01 -7.94 -8.38
N ILE A 65 -0.61 -6.71 -8.03
CA ILE A 65 0.81 -6.33 -7.95
C ILE A 65 1.56 -7.20 -6.93
N VAL A 66 0.96 -7.50 -5.77
CA VAL A 66 1.58 -8.37 -4.76
C VAL A 66 1.75 -9.80 -5.29
N ASN A 67 0.77 -10.32 -6.03
CA ASN A 67 0.88 -11.65 -6.63
C ASN A 67 1.94 -11.68 -7.74
N ASP A 68 2.05 -10.63 -8.56
CA ASP A 68 3.13 -10.48 -9.53
C ASP A 68 4.50 -10.49 -8.85
N LEU A 69 4.66 -9.80 -7.71
CA LEU A 69 5.90 -9.83 -6.93
C LEU A 69 6.25 -11.23 -6.40
N ILE A 70 5.25 -12.01 -5.98
CA ILE A 70 5.45 -13.41 -5.58
C ILE A 70 6.04 -14.19 -6.76
N ASP A 71 5.47 -14.04 -7.95
CA ASP A 71 5.93 -14.72 -9.15
C ASP A 71 7.35 -14.31 -9.55
N GLU A 72 7.66 -13.01 -9.55
CA GLU A 72 9.00 -12.53 -9.91
C GLU A 72 10.08 -13.08 -8.97
N ILE A 73 9.77 -13.23 -7.67
CA ILE A 73 10.68 -13.84 -6.67
C ILE A 73 10.80 -15.34 -6.88
N GLU A 74 9.69 -16.06 -7.06
CA GLU A 74 9.70 -17.51 -7.29
C GLU A 74 10.43 -17.88 -8.60
N MET A 75 10.29 -17.06 -9.64
CA MET A 75 10.99 -17.23 -10.92
C MET A 75 12.45 -16.76 -10.86
N GLY A 76 12.83 -16.00 -9.83
CA GLY A 76 14.13 -15.36 -9.72
C GLY A 76 14.41 -14.39 -10.86
N SER A 77 13.38 -13.65 -11.29
CA SER A 77 13.39 -12.77 -12.45
C SER A 77 13.98 -11.40 -12.15
N ASP A 78 14.50 -10.76 -13.20
CA ASP A 78 15.06 -9.41 -13.14
C ASP A 78 14.00 -8.30 -13.09
N ARG A 79 12.72 -8.63 -13.23
CA ARG A 79 11.63 -7.65 -13.17
C ARG A 79 11.18 -7.28 -11.76
N LEU A 80 11.82 -7.85 -10.72
CA LEU A 80 11.46 -7.57 -9.34
C LEU A 80 11.51 -6.06 -9.01
N LEU A 81 12.60 -5.38 -9.37
CA LEU A 81 12.73 -3.93 -9.14
C LEU A 81 11.65 -3.09 -9.87
N PRO A 82 11.38 -3.31 -11.17
CA PRO A 82 10.25 -2.68 -11.86
C PRO A 82 8.91 -2.85 -11.16
N VAL A 83 8.53 -4.07 -10.76
CA VAL A 83 7.23 -4.34 -10.12
C VAL A 83 7.17 -3.69 -8.73
N ILE A 84 8.28 -3.70 -8.00
CA ILE A 84 8.36 -3.02 -6.71
C ILE A 84 8.18 -1.49 -6.87
N ASN A 85 8.77 -0.88 -7.91
CA ASN A 85 8.56 0.55 -8.18
C ASN A 85 7.10 0.86 -8.53
N GLU A 86 6.43 -0.03 -9.28
CA GLU A 86 4.99 0.07 -9.52
C GLU A 86 4.21 0.06 -8.21
N LEU A 87 4.49 -0.88 -7.32
CA LEU A 87 3.85 -0.99 -6.01
C LEU A 87 3.96 0.32 -5.20
N VAL A 88 5.17 0.87 -5.06
CA VAL A 88 5.39 2.08 -4.25
C VAL A 88 4.67 3.28 -4.84
N GLY A 89 4.76 3.47 -6.16
CA GLY A 89 4.05 4.55 -6.84
C GLY A 89 2.53 4.41 -6.70
N PHE A 90 2.03 3.18 -6.77
CA PHE A 90 0.62 2.89 -6.62
C PHE A 90 0.11 3.12 -5.18
N LEU A 91 0.84 2.65 -4.18
CA LEU A 91 0.48 2.82 -2.77
C LEU A 91 0.43 4.30 -2.35
N ALA A 92 1.35 5.14 -2.84
CA ALA A 92 1.32 6.57 -2.54
C ALA A 92 0.02 7.24 -3.04
N ILE A 93 -0.45 6.84 -4.24
CA ILE A 93 -1.72 7.34 -4.80
C ILE A 93 -2.91 6.76 -4.01
N HIS A 94 -2.87 5.47 -3.72
CA HIS A 94 -3.91 4.76 -2.99
C HIS A 94 -4.14 5.34 -1.58
N PHE A 95 -3.08 5.46 -0.77
CA PHE A 95 -3.14 6.06 0.57
C PHE A 95 -3.73 7.46 0.52
N ARG A 96 -3.31 8.26 -0.46
CA ARG A 96 -3.85 9.62 -0.62
C ARG A 96 -5.36 9.63 -0.87
N HIS A 97 -5.88 8.69 -1.65
CA HIS A 97 -7.31 8.59 -1.89
C HIS A 97 -8.09 8.16 -0.63
N GLU A 98 -7.57 7.19 0.13
CA GLU A 98 -8.17 6.77 1.41
C GLU A 98 -8.19 7.93 2.41
N GLU A 99 -7.08 8.64 2.57
CA GLU A 99 -6.98 9.81 3.44
C GLU A 99 -8.01 10.89 3.10
N ILE A 100 -8.25 11.15 1.81
CA ILE A 100 -9.26 12.12 1.37
C ILE A 100 -10.65 11.64 1.80
N VAL A 101 -11.00 10.38 1.51
CA VAL A 101 -12.30 9.81 1.88
C VAL A 101 -12.53 9.81 3.39
N MET A 102 -11.51 9.43 4.17
CA MET A 102 -11.57 9.47 5.63
C MET A 102 -11.71 10.91 6.16
N THR A 103 -11.00 11.87 5.55
CA THR A 103 -11.08 13.29 5.96
C THR A 103 -12.47 13.87 5.68
N GLU A 104 -13.01 13.64 4.48
CA GLU A 104 -14.29 14.20 4.05
C GLU A 104 -15.48 13.61 4.82
N SER A 105 -15.39 12.36 5.26
CA SER A 105 -16.40 11.71 6.09
C SER A 105 -16.23 11.97 7.59
N GLY A 106 -15.11 12.56 8.01
CA GLY A 106 -14.79 12.78 9.42
C GLY A 106 -14.55 11.48 10.19
N TYR A 107 -13.94 10.47 9.55
CA TYR A 107 -13.61 9.20 10.17
C TYR A 107 -12.72 9.42 11.42
N PRO A 108 -13.12 8.92 12.61
CA PRO A 108 -12.49 9.28 13.88
C PRO A 108 -11.04 8.79 14.03
N ASP A 109 -10.69 7.67 13.41
CA ASP A 109 -9.38 7.03 13.58
C ASP A 109 -8.38 7.35 12.45
N ILE A 110 -8.63 8.40 11.65
CA ILE A 110 -7.78 8.80 10.51
C ILE A 110 -6.29 8.95 10.88
N LEU A 111 -5.98 9.50 12.06
CA LEU A 111 -4.59 9.71 12.48
C LEU A 111 -3.84 8.39 12.67
N LYS A 112 -4.53 7.37 13.21
CA LYS A 112 -3.98 6.02 13.37
C LYS A 112 -3.77 5.36 12.00
N HIS A 113 -4.66 5.61 11.05
CA HIS A 113 -4.56 5.10 9.68
C HIS A 113 -3.35 5.67 8.93
N ILE A 114 -3.18 6.98 8.99
CA ILE A 114 -2.02 7.68 8.42
C ILE A 114 -0.71 7.19 9.06
N GLU A 115 -0.70 6.95 10.38
CA GLU A 115 0.48 6.39 11.06
C GLU A 115 0.84 4.99 10.55
N GLU A 116 -0.14 4.12 10.30
CA GLU A 116 0.11 2.79 9.74
C GLU A 116 0.61 2.85 8.29
N HIS A 117 0.05 3.76 7.47
CA HIS A 117 0.58 4.05 6.12
C HIS A 117 2.04 4.49 6.17
N GLN A 118 2.37 5.45 7.04
CA GLN A 118 3.74 5.94 7.19
C GLN A 118 4.69 4.84 7.66
N ARG A 119 4.29 4.02 8.65
CA ARG A 119 5.10 2.89 9.13
C ARG A 119 5.39 1.88 8.03
N PHE A 120 4.44 1.61 7.15
CA PHE A 120 4.67 0.77 6.00
C PHE A 120 5.65 1.40 5.01
N THR A 121 5.47 2.69 4.68
CA THR A 121 6.38 3.43 3.79
C THR A 121 7.81 3.42 4.33
N ASP A 122 8.01 3.69 5.61
CA ASP A 122 9.35 3.69 6.24
C ASP A 122 10.00 2.31 6.12
N LYS A 123 9.23 1.24 6.37
CA LYS A 123 9.73 -0.13 6.27
C LYS A 123 10.04 -0.54 4.84
N ALA A 124 9.27 -0.05 3.86
CA ALA A 124 9.61 -0.22 2.45
C ALA A 124 10.94 0.48 2.13
N GLU A 125 11.13 1.72 2.57
CA GLU A 125 12.39 2.45 2.37
C GLU A 125 13.60 1.75 3.01
N GLU A 126 13.45 1.19 4.21
CA GLU A 126 14.48 0.37 4.86
C GLU A 126 14.84 -0.83 3.99
N PHE A 127 13.84 -1.56 3.48
CA PHE A 127 14.06 -2.69 2.59
C PHE A 127 14.82 -2.27 1.32
N PHE A 128 14.46 -1.16 0.70
CA PHE A 128 15.16 -0.67 -0.51
C PHE A 128 16.61 -0.31 -0.28
N LYS A 129 16.95 0.20 0.90
CA LYS A 129 18.34 0.54 1.26
C LYS A 129 19.21 -0.72 1.37
N GLU A 130 18.63 -1.82 1.81
CA GLU A 130 19.29 -3.12 1.96
C GLU A 130 19.20 -3.98 0.68
N TYR A 131 18.28 -3.65 -0.23
CA TYR A 131 17.98 -4.47 -1.39
C TYR A 131 19.21 -4.73 -2.25
N LYS A 132 19.50 -6.01 -2.44
CA LYS A 132 20.51 -6.50 -3.38
C LYS A 132 19.87 -7.58 -4.22
N HIS A 133 19.78 -7.32 -5.53
CA HIS A 133 19.28 -8.31 -6.46
C HIS A 133 20.06 -9.62 -6.32
N GLY A 134 19.35 -10.74 -6.26
CA GLY A 134 19.98 -12.04 -6.07
C GLY A 134 19.94 -12.55 -4.62
N ASP A 135 19.68 -11.69 -3.64
CA ASP A 135 19.52 -12.06 -2.23
C ASP A 135 18.11 -12.63 -1.96
N PHE A 136 17.95 -13.93 -2.22
CA PHE A 136 16.66 -14.60 -2.12
C PHE A 136 16.06 -14.58 -0.71
N ASP A 137 16.89 -14.65 0.33
CA ASP A 137 16.39 -14.64 1.71
C ASP A 137 15.80 -13.27 2.07
N LEU A 138 16.46 -12.19 1.62
CA LEU A 138 15.96 -10.83 1.76
C LEU A 138 14.68 -10.62 0.94
N GLU A 139 14.67 -11.03 -0.33
CA GLU A 139 13.51 -10.97 -1.24
C GLU A 139 12.30 -11.72 -0.64
N TYR A 140 12.50 -12.95 -0.15
CA TYR A 140 11.46 -13.79 0.45
C TYR A 140 10.91 -13.20 1.77
N LYS A 141 11.79 -12.70 2.64
CA LYS A 141 11.40 -12.04 3.89
C LYS A 141 10.52 -10.82 3.62
N TRP A 142 10.86 -10.05 2.58
CA TRP A 142 10.10 -8.87 2.19
C TRP A 142 8.73 -9.21 1.63
N ILE A 143 8.63 -10.11 0.65
CA ILE A 143 7.32 -10.45 0.08
C ILE A 143 6.38 -11.06 1.12
N THR A 144 6.91 -11.82 2.08
CA THR A 144 6.13 -12.35 3.20
C THR A 144 5.57 -11.23 4.07
N TYR A 145 6.38 -10.21 4.40
CA TYR A 145 5.94 -9.04 5.15
C TYR A 145 4.94 -8.20 4.36
N LEU A 146 5.26 -7.86 3.12
CA LEU A 146 4.43 -7.05 2.24
C LEU A 146 3.04 -7.68 2.06
N LYS A 147 2.99 -8.97 1.69
CA LYS A 147 1.74 -9.70 1.51
C LYS A 147 0.90 -9.68 2.78
N ALA A 148 1.51 -9.96 3.94
CA ALA A 148 0.80 -9.96 5.21
C ALA A 148 0.26 -8.57 5.53
N TRP A 149 1.06 -7.53 5.32
CA TRP A 149 0.65 -6.15 5.57
C TRP A 149 -0.50 -5.71 4.66
N VAL A 150 -0.38 -5.89 3.33
CA VAL A 150 -1.43 -5.53 2.37
C VAL A 150 -2.73 -6.27 2.70
N TYR A 151 -2.65 -7.57 2.98
CA TYR A 151 -3.83 -8.35 3.33
C TYR A 151 -4.45 -7.86 4.64
N ASP A 152 -3.68 -7.72 5.71
CA ASP A 152 -4.23 -7.34 7.01
C ASP A 152 -4.76 -5.89 7.01
N HIS A 153 -4.07 -4.96 6.35
CA HIS A 153 -4.49 -3.57 6.23
C HIS A 153 -5.84 -3.48 5.49
N THR A 154 -5.90 -4.03 4.27
CA THR A 154 -7.11 -3.97 3.43
C THR A 154 -8.29 -4.76 3.99
N THR A 155 -8.04 -5.91 4.62
CA THR A 155 -9.13 -6.78 5.10
C THR A 155 -9.56 -6.51 6.53
N LYS A 156 -8.86 -5.62 7.27
CA LYS A 156 -9.20 -5.26 8.64
C LYS A 156 -9.34 -3.76 8.79
N MET A 157 -8.23 -3.03 8.63
CA MET A 157 -8.18 -1.60 8.92
C MET A 157 -9.03 -0.79 7.93
N ASP A 158 -8.91 -1.06 6.63
CA ASP A 158 -9.65 -0.30 5.61
C ASP A 158 -11.16 -0.57 5.71
N ARG A 159 -11.52 -1.79 6.12
CA ARG A 159 -12.92 -2.15 6.38
C ARG A 159 -13.52 -1.36 7.54
N GLU A 160 -12.73 -0.97 8.56
CA GLU A 160 -13.23 -0.17 9.69
C GLU A 160 -13.75 1.20 9.20
N TYR A 161 -13.04 1.88 8.29
CA TYR A 161 -13.56 3.11 7.70
C TYR A 161 -14.69 2.83 6.68
N GLY A 162 -14.64 1.72 5.95
CA GLY A 162 -15.72 1.31 5.05
C GLY A 162 -17.07 1.16 5.77
N GLU A 163 -17.07 0.49 6.92
CA GLU A 163 -18.26 0.35 7.78
C GLU A 163 -18.73 1.71 8.32
N TYR A 164 -17.79 2.60 8.69
CA TYR A 164 -18.11 3.97 9.08
C TYR A 164 -18.82 4.74 7.96
N LEU A 165 -18.35 4.63 6.71
CA LEU A 165 -18.95 5.30 5.54
C LEU A 165 -20.40 4.89 5.29
N LEU A 166 -20.74 3.61 5.46
CA LEU A 166 -22.13 3.16 5.38
C LEU A 166 -23.02 3.89 6.40
N SER A 167 -22.57 3.94 7.66
CA SER A 167 -23.31 4.64 8.72
C SER A 167 -23.42 6.14 8.49
N TYR A 168 -22.42 6.74 7.83
CA TYR A 168 -22.40 8.15 7.47
C TYR A 168 -23.40 8.46 6.35
N ALA A 169 -23.44 7.63 5.30
CA ALA A 169 -24.39 7.77 4.20
C ALA A 169 -25.85 7.64 4.67
N GLU A 170 -26.14 6.70 5.57
CA GLU A 170 -27.48 6.54 6.15
C GLU A 170 -27.96 7.79 6.89
N LYS A 171 -27.07 8.48 7.62
CA LYS A 171 -27.39 9.71 8.35
C LYS A 171 -27.68 10.87 7.40
N LEU A 172 -26.91 11.01 6.32
CA LEU A 172 -27.13 12.07 5.32
C LEU A 172 -28.47 11.91 4.59
N HIS A 173 -28.93 10.68 4.37
CA HIS A 173 -30.21 10.43 3.71
C HIS A 173 -31.42 10.66 4.63
N GLN A 174 -31.20 10.83 5.93
CA GLN A 174 -32.24 11.08 6.94
C GLN A 174 -32.34 12.55 7.37
N SER A 175 -31.39 13.40 6.96
CA SER A 175 -31.30 14.84 7.27
C SER A 175 -31.80 15.72 6.14
#